data_AF-A0A954TID4-F1
#
_entry.id   AF-A0A954TID4-F1
#
_cell.length_a   1.000
_cell.length_b   1.000
_cell.length_c   1.000
_cell.angle_alpha   90.00
_cell.angle_beta   90.00
_cell.angle_gamma   90.00
#
_symmetry.space_group_name_H-M   'P 1'
#
loop_
_entity.id
_entity.type
_entity.pdbx_description
1 polymer ?
#
loop_
_entity_poly.entity_id
_entity_poly.type
_entity_poly.pdbx_seq_one_letter_code
_entity_poly.pdbx_strand_id
1 'polypeptide(L)'
;GNAFHENMPYDEFARQFITASRSTLGNPPANFFRAATDMNDSVETISQVFLGARLQCAKCHNHPFERWTQDNYYGLGAFFNRVQRRNTQRPGEMFIYSATSGEVTQPRTGQQLQPWLPEEGFVDASGEADRRERFAQWLTTTNNSFFARVEANRIWAQLFARGIVDPID
;
A
#
# COMPACT_ATOMS: atom_id res chain seq x y z
N GLY A 1 24.04 12.46 5.48
CA GLY A 1 24.21 13.86 5.02
C GLY A 1 23.44 14.03 3.74
N ASN A 2 22.50 14.97 3.74
CA ASN A 2 21.56 15.30 2.66
C ASN A 2 22.26 15.59 1.32
N ALA A 3 21.72 15.06 0.21
CA ALA A 3 21.83 15.66 -1.13
C ALA A 3 21.09 14.94 -2.29
N PHE A 4 20.61 13.68 -2.18
CA PHE A 4 20.24 12.93 -3.40
C PHE A 4 18.75 12.71 -3.73
N HIS A 5 17.80 13.12 -2.89
CA HIS A 5 16.39 12.71 -3.08
C HIS A 5 15.35 13.84 -3.23
N GLU A 6 15.77 15.09 -3.37
CA GLU A 6 14.84 16.23 -3.47
C GLU A 6 14.10 16.33 -4.82
N ASN A 7 14.43 15.49 -5.80
CA ASN A 7 13.84 15.51 -7.15
C ASN A 7 13.32 14.15 -7.65
N MET A 8 13.04 13.18 -6.76
CA MET A 8 12.41 11.94 -7.21
C MET A 8 11.01 12.25 -7.79
N PRO A 9 10.72 11.85 -9.03
CA PRO A 9 9.37 11.96 -9.59
C PRO A 9 8.36 11.24 -8.69
N TYR A 10 7.19 11.84 -8.45
CA TYR A 10 6.23 11.30 -7.50
C TYR A 10 5.65 9.94 -7.94
N ASP A 11 5.58 9.69 -9.25
CA ASP A 11 5.24 8.39 -9.82
C ASP A 11 6.27 7.32 -9.47
N GLU A 12 7.56 7.65 -9.57
CA GLU A 12 8.64 6.76 -9.16
C GLU A 12 8.56 6.49 -7.65
N PHE A 13 8.36 7.54 -6.85
CA PHE A 13 8.17 7.44 -5.41
C PHE A 13 7.01 6.51 -5.04
N ALA A 14 5.83 6.74 -5.62
CA ALA A 14 4.63 5.98 -5.32
C ALA A 14 4.82 4.51 -5.70
N ARG A 15 5.41 4.23 -6.86
CA ARG A 15 5.73 2.86 -7.28
C ARG A 15 6.69 2.18 -6.32
N GLN A 16 7.85 2.80 -6.04
CA GLN A 16 8.84 2.24 -5.12
C GLN A 16 8.25 1.92 -3.74
N PHE A 17 7.35 2.77 -3.28
CA PHE A 17 6.70 2.64 -1.99
C PHE A 17 5.65 1.51 -1.96
N ILE A 18 4.73 1.54 -2.92
CA ILE A 18 3.61 0.58 -3.00
C ILE A 18 4.11 -0.83 -3.25
N THR A 19 5.14 -0.99 -4.07
CA THR A 19 5.65 -2.32 -4.47
C THR A 19 6.88 -2.75 -3.68
N ALA A 20 7.24 -1.96 -2.66
CA ALA A 20 8.39 -2.22 -1.80
C ALA A 20 8.41 -3.66 -1.27
N SER A 21 9.54 -4.32 -1.46
CA SER A 21 9.75 -5.74 -1.16
C SER A 21 11.21 -6.00 -0.75
N ARG A 22 11.51 -7.24 -0.38
CA ARG A 22 12.82 -7.72 0.08
C ARG A 22 13.20 -7.19 1.45
N SER A 23 14.50 -7.15 1.75
CA SER A 23 15.05 -6.75 3.06
C SER A 23 14.63 -5.33 3.44
N THR A 24 14.11 -5.15 4.66
CA THR A 24 13.83 -3.83 5.23
C THR A 24 15.09 -3.03 5.56
N LEU A 25 16.26 -3.66 5.68
CA LEU A 25 17.53 -2.95 5.89
C LEU A 25 18.18 -2.55 4.55
N GLY A 26 18.03 -3.38 3.52
CA GLY A 26 18.59 -3.12 2.19
C GLY A 26 17.68 -2.33 1.25
N ASN A 27 16.38 -2.31 1.52
CA ASN A 27 15.38 -1.54 0.77
C ASN A 27 14.54 -0.72 1.76
N PRO A 28 14.95 0.52 2.10
CA PRO A 28 14.28 1.32 3.11
C PRO A 28 12.75 1.42 2.90
N PRO A 29 12.21 1.68 1.69
CA PRO A 29 10.77 1.63 1.40
C PRO A 29 10.01 0.43 1.95
N ALA A 30 10.63 -0.74 2.05
CA ALA A 30 9.98 -1.95 2.56
C ALA A 30 9.61 -1.85 4.06
N ASN A 31 10.17 -0.88 4.79
CA ASN A 31 9.75 -0.59 6.17
C ASN A 31 8.30 -0.11 6.27
N PHE A 32 7.68 0.34 5.19
CA PHE A 32 6.24 0.58 5.17
C PHE A 32 5.47 -0.68 5.58
N PHE A 33 5.76 -1.82 4.96
CA PHE A 33 5.10 -3.10 5.26
C PHE A 33 5.62 -3.79 6.54
N ARG A 34 6.59 -3.15 7.22
CA ARG A 34 6.92 -3.44 8.62
C ARG A 34 5.96 -2.73 9.58
N ALA A 35 5.52 -1.52 9.25
CA ALA A 35 4.59 -0.73 10.04
C ALA A 35 3.12 -1.04 9.73
N ALA A 36 2.77 -1.21 8.44
CA ALA A 36 1.47 -1.68 7.99
C ALA A 36 1.42 -3.20 8.08
N THR A 37 0.92 -3.69 9.21
CA THR A 37 1.06 -5.09 9.62
C THR A 37 -0.03 -6.01 9.07
N ASP A 38 -1.01 -5.52 8.35
CA ASP A 38 -1.95 -6.36 7.62
C ASP A 38 -2.55 -5.63 6.40
N MET A 39 -3.51 -6.31 5.76
CA MET A 39 -4.28 -5.74 4.66
C MET A 39 -5.02 -4.45 5.08
N ASN A 40 -5.59 -4.40 6.28
CA ASN A 40 -6.36 -3.26 6.75
C ASN A 40 -5.45 -2.05 6.95
N ASP A 41 -4.33 -2.22 7.66
CA ASP A 41 -3.35 -1.16 7.87
C ASP A 41 -2.86 -0.60 6.52
N SER A 42 -2.65 -1.49 5.55
CA SER A 42 -2.24 -1.11 4.20
C SER A 42 -3.33 -0.30 3.49
N VAL A 43 -4.57 -0.77 3.50
CA VAL A 43 -5.73 -0.08 2.88
C VAL A 43 -5.96 1.28 3.51
N GLU A 44 -5.99 1.36 4.83
CA GLU A 44 -6.24 2.58 5.58
C GLU A 44 -5.11 3.61 5.34
N THR A 45 -3.85 3.16 5.41
CA THR A 45 -2.71 4.06 5.17
C THR A 45 -2.64 4.51 3.72
N ILE A 46 -2.74 3.60 2.75
CA ILE A 46 -2.61 3.93 1.32
C ILE A 46 -3.77 4.80 0.86
N SER A 47 -5.00 4.53 1.30
CA SER A 47 -6.14 5.40 0.96
C SER A 47 -5.97 6.82 1.50
N GLN A 48 -5.49 6.96 2.73
CA GLN A 48 -5.24 8.28 3.30
C GLN A 48 -4.06 9.00 2.63
N VAL A 49 -2.97 8.27 2.38
CA VAL A 49 -1.69 8.81 1.93
C VAL A 49 -1.67 9.11 0.43
N PHE A 50 -2.27 8.26 -0.40
CA PHE A 50 -2.20 8.36 -1.86
C PHE A 50 -3.52 8.70 -2.52
N LEU A 51 -4.66 8.43 -1.86
CA LEU A 51 -5.98 8.73 -2.40
C LEU A 51 -6.66 9.93 -1.73
N GLY A 52 -6.09 10.46 -0.66
CA GLY A 52 -6.72 11.52 0.14
C GLY A 52 -8.10 11.13 0.68
N ALA A 53 -8.39 9.82 0.81
CA ALA A 53 -9.69 9.27 1.17
C ALA A 53 -9.60 8.49 2.48
N ARG A 54 -10.68 8.48 3.26
CA ARG A 54 -10.75 7.73 4.53
C ARG A 54 -11.68 6.54 4.39
N LEU A 55 -11.12 5.38 4.05
CA LEU A 55 -11.91 4.16 3.82
C LEU A 55 -12.21 3.36 5.09
N GLN A 56 -11.63 3.71 6.25
CA GLN A 56 -11.78 2.96 7.51
C GLN A 56 -13.23 2.61 7.92
N CYS A 57 -14.20 3.52 7.75
CA CYS A 57 -15.60 3.24 8.09
C CYS A 57 -16.20 2.21 7.13
N ALA A 58 -15.75 2.22 5.87
CA ALA A 58 -16.15 1.27 4.84
C ALA A 58 -15.81 -0.18 5.20
N LYS A 59 -14.86 -0.42 6.12
CA LYS A 59 -14.49 -1.76 6.60
C LYS A 59 -15.69 -2.55 7.12
N CYS A 60 -16.57 -1.92 7.90
CA CYS A 60 -17.69 -2.61 8.55
C CYS A 60 -19.04 -2.36 7.88
N HIS A 61 -19.22 -1.21 7.23
CA HIS A 61 -20.45 -0.82 6.53
C HIS A 61 -20.13 0.27 5.50
N ASN A 62 -20.99 0.51 4.51
CA ASN A 62 -20.78 1.61 3.56
C ASN A 62 -20.63 2.96 4.29
N HIS A 63 -19.72 3.82 3.82
CA HIS A 63 -19.50 5.12 4.46
C HIS A 63 -20.80 5.96 4.43
N PRO A 64 -21.22 6.59 5.53
CA PRO A 64 -22.53 7.24 5.63
C PRO A 64 -22.68 8.50 4.77
N PHE A 65 -21.56 9.14 4.42
CA PHE A 65 -21.52 10.44 3.74
C PHE A 65 -20.61 10.49 2.49
N GLU A 66 -19.93 9.39 2.17
CA GLU A 66 -19.01 9.31 1.03
C GLU A 66 -19.40 8.14 0.15
N ARG A 67 -18.91 8.13 -1.09
CA ARG A 67 -19.24 7.09 -2.09
C ARG A 67 -18.64 5.71 -1.80
N TRP A 68 -17.80 5.56 -0.77
CA TRP A 68 -17.06 4.33 -0.51
C TRP A 68 -17.94 3.25 0.13
N THR A 69 -18.00 2.09 -0.52
CA THR A 69 -18.70 0.92 -0.03
C THR A 69 -17.76 -0.07 0.66
N GLN A 70 -18.32 -1.00 1.41
CA GLN A 70 -17.56 -2.12 1.97
C GLN A 70 -16.89 -2.94 0.88
N ASP A 71 -17.54 -3.12 -0.28
CA ASP A 71 -16.95 -3.81 -1.41
C ASP A 71 -15.72 -3.06 -1.95
N ASN A 72 -15.71 -1.71 -1.92
CA ASN A 72 -14.52 -0.93 -2.30
C ASN A 72 -13.35 -1.11 -1.32
N TYR A 73 -13.64 -1.15 -0.01
CA TYR A 73 -12.62 -1.36 1.02
C TYR A 73 -11.87 -2.69 0.81
N TYR A 74 -12.63 -3.78 0.70
CA TYR A 74 -12.05 -5.11 0.54
C TYR A 74 -11.52 -5.37 -0.88
N GLY A 75 -12.13 -4.76 -1.90
CA GLY A 75 -11.59 -4.76 -3.26
C GLY A 75 -10.24 -4.06 -3.35
N LEU A 76 -10.04 -2.93 -2.66
CA LEU A 76 -8.72 -2.31 -2.53
C LEU A 76 -7.76 -3.21 -1.74
N GLY A 77 -8.26 -3.86 -0.68
CA GLY A 77 -7.52 -4.83 0.11
C GLY A 77 -6.96 -6.01 -0.69
N ALA A 78 -7.62 -6.42 -1.77
CA ALA A 78 -7.16 -7.54 -2.61
C ALA A 78 -5.84 -7.27 -3.35
N PHE A 79 -5.38 -6.01 -3.42
CA PHE A 79 -4.02 -5.67 -3.86
C PHE A 79 -2.95 -5.96 -2.80
N PHE A 80 -3.30 -5.84 -1.51
CA PHE A 80 -2.34 -5.86 -0.41
C PHE A 80 -2.40 -7.12 0.46
N ASN A 81 -3.47 -7.90 0.37
CA ASN A 81 -3.66 -9.10 1.19
C ASN A 81 -2.60 -10.20 0.92
N ARG A 82 -1.96 -10.16 -0.25
CA ARG A 82 -0.85 -11.05 -0.60
C ARG A 82 0.51 -10.59 -0.07
N VAL A 83 0.61 -9.43 0.57
CA VAL A 83 1.86 -8.96 1.17
C VAL A 83 2.16 -9.77 2.42
N GLN A 84 3.28 -10.49 2.36
CA GLN A 84 3.76 -11.35 3.42
C GLN A 84 5.12 -10.85 3.92
N ARG A 85 5.48 -11.33 5.10
CA ARG A 85 6.75 -10.99 5.75
C ARG A 85 7.31 -12.19 6.47
N ARG A 86 8.63 -12.25 6.55
CA ARG A 86 9.34 -13.23 7.37
C ARG A 86 10.53 -12.57 8.06
N ASN A 87 10.83 -13.02 9.26
CA ASN A 87 12.10 -12.69 9.91
C ASN A 87 13.24 -13.35 9.13
N THR A 88 14.40 -12.71 9.16
CA THR A 88 15.64 -13.26 8.62
C THR A 88 16.57 -13.67 9.77
N GLN A 89 17.74 -14.21 9.44
CA GLN A 89 18.78 -14.49 10.43
C GLN A 89 19.49 -13.22 10.90
N ARG A 90 19.39 -12.12 10.16
CA ARG A 90 20.01 -10.84 10.52
C ARG A 90 19.10 -10.12 11.53
N PRO A 91 19.59 -9.79 12.74
CA PRO A 91 18.81 -9.05 13.73
C PRO A 91 18.25 -7.74 13.15
N GLY A 92 16.98 -7.45 13.45
CA GLY A 92 16.28 -6.26 12.99
C GLY A 92 15.78 -6.32 11.53
N GLU A 93 16.23 -7.28 10.72
CA GLU A 93 15.84 -7.39 9.31
C GLU A 93 14.58 -8.25 9.14
N MET A 94 13.59 -7.69 8.42
CA MET A 94 12.47 -8.44 7.87
C MET A 94 12.57 -8.51 6.34
N PHE A 95 12.09 -9.60 5.76
CA PHE A 95 11.99 -9.76 4.32
C PHE A 95 10.52 -9.71 3.89
N ILE A 96 10.15 -8.68 3.14
CA ILE A 96 8.82 -8.47 2.58
C ILE A 96 8.71 -9.15 1.21
N TYR A 97 7.60 -9.80 0.92
CA TYR A 97 7.35 -10.42 -0.38
C TYR A 97 5.86 -10.50 -0.69
N SER A 98 5.51 -10.56 -1.97
CA SER A 98 4.15 -10.91 -2.39
C SER A 98 4.01 -12.42 -2.53
N ALA A 99 2.98 -13.01 -1.91
CA ALA A 99 2.58 -14.38 -2.15
C ALA A 99 1.81 -14.51 -3.48
N THR A 100 1.65 -15.74 -3.97
CA THR A 100 0.87 -16.05 -5.18
C THR A 100 -0.61 -16.34 -4.87
N SER A 101 -0.97 -16.41 -3.59
CA SER A 101 -2.33 -16.63 -3.10
C SER A 101 -2.63 -15.70 -1.91
N GLY A 102 -3.91 -15.56 -1.58
CA GLY A 102 -4.38 -14.63 -0.54
C GLY A 102 -5.57 -13.81 -1.04
N GLU A 103 -6.62 -14.47 -1.52
CA GLU A 103 -7.84 -13.79 -1.95
C GLU A 103 -8.56 -13.16 -0.78
N VAL A 104 -9.24 -12.06 -1.05
CA VAL A 104 -10.06 -11.36 -0.05
C VAL A 104 -11.48 -11.84 -0.18
N THR A 105 -12.05 -12.29 0.93
CA THR A 105 -13.46 -12.65 1.04
C THR A 105 -14.24 -11.49 1.63
N GLN A 106 -15.34 -11.13 0.97
CA GLN A 106 -16.24 -10.09 1.46
C GLN A 106 -17.01 -10.59 2.68
N PRO A 107 -16.89 -9.96 3.85
CA PRO A 107 -17.43 -10.52 5.09
C PRO A 107 -18.96 -10.60 5.11
N ARG A 108 -19.65 -9.69 4.40
CA ARG A 108 -21.10 -9.67 4.35
C ARG A 108 -21.69 -10.73 3.43
N THR A 109 -21.03 -11.05 2.31
CA THR A 109 -21.59 -11.91 1.25
C THR A 109 -20.89 -13.27 1.16
N GLY A 110 -19.70 -13.42 1.75
CA GLY A 110 -18.85 -14.60 1.58
C GLY A 110 -18.22 -14.71 0.18
N GLN A 111 -18.42 -13.72 -0.69
CA GLN A 111 -17.89 -13.74 -2.05
C GLN A 111 -16.40 -13.39 -2.05
N GLN A 112 -15.59 -14.11 -2.82
CA GLN A 112 -14.21 -13.69 -3.12
C GLN A 112 -14.23 -12.48 -4.06
N LEU A 113 -13.56 -11.41 -3.66
CA LEU A 113 -13.48 -10.17 -4.44
C LEU A 113 -12.23 -10.16 -5.32
N GLN A 114 -12.42 -9.66 -6.54
CA GLN A 114 -11.31 -9.20 -7.37
C GLN A 114 -10.76 -7.87 -6.82
N PRO A 115 -9.52 -7.51 -7.16
CA PRO A 115 -9.02 -6.17 -6.89
C PRO A 115 -9.91 -5.08 -7.49
N TRP A 116 -10.06 -3.98 -6.77
CA TRP A 116 -10.90 -2.85 -7.17
C TRP A 116 -10.11 -1.56 -7.18
N LEU A 117 -10.16 -0.84 -8.28
CA LEU A 117 -9.53 0.46 -8.46
C LEU A 117 -10.62 1.55 -8.48
N PRO A 118 -10.41 2.68 -7.79
CA PRO A 118 -11.26 3.85 -7.95
C PRO A 118 -11.39 4.25 -9.42
N GLU A 119 -12.61 4.63 -9.83
CA GLU A 119 -12.98 5.03 -11.20
C GLU A 119 -12.90 3.93 -12.27
N GLU A 120 -12.04 2.91 -12.14
CA GLU A 120 -11.99 1.76 -13.07
C GLU A 120 -12.93 0.61 -12.67
N GLY A 121 -13.16 0.39 -11.38
CA GLY A 121 -13.97 -0.73 -10.90
C GLY A 121 -13.16 -1.97 -10.56
N PHE A 122 -13.82 -3.14 -10.57
CA PHE A 122 -13.15 -4.42 -10.34
C PHE A 122 -12.32 -4.81 -11.56
N VAL A 123 -11.06 -5.19 -11.32
CA VAL A 123 -10.10 -5.56 -12.36
C VAL A 123 -9.60 -6.98 -12.14
N ASP A 124 -9.41 -7.71 -13.24
CA ASP A 124 -8.75 -9.01 -13.17
C ASP A 124 -7.25 -8.81 -12.95
N ALA A 125 -6.73 -9.39 -11.87
CA ALA A 125 -5.31 -9.44 -11.55
C ALA A 125 -4.88 -10.88 -11.20
N SER A 126 -5.54 -11.88 -11.77
CA SER A 126 -5.24 -13.30 -11.57
C SER A 126 -3.87 -13.70 -12.14
N GLY A 127 -3.44 -13.07 -13.23
CA GLY A 127 -2.13 -13.29 -13.86
C GLY A 127 -0.96 -12.52 -13.23
N GLU A 128 -1.23 -11.62 -12.28
CA GLU A 128 -0.21 -10.76 -11.68
C GLU A 128 0.55 -11.49 -10.57
N ALA A 129 1.88 -11.57 -10.70
CA ALA A 129 2.75 -12.13 -9.65
C ALA A 129 2.71 -11.26 -8.37
N ASP A 130 2.64 -9.95 -8.55
CA ASP A 130 2.43 -8.97 -7.48
C ASP A 130 1.35 -7.98 -7.92
N ARG A 131 0.16 -8.10 -7.32
CA ARG A 131 -0.98 -7.25 -7.66
C ARG A 131 -0.72 -5.77 -7.37
N ARG A 132 0.22 -5.45 -6.47
CA ARG A 132 0.57 -4.07 -6.13
C ARG A 132 1.16 -3.32 -7.31
N GLU A 133 1.80 -4.01 -8.26
CA GLU A 133 2.29 -3.38 -9.49
C GLU A 133 1.14 -2.81 -10.33
N ARG A 134 0.02 -3.52 -10.42
CA ARG A 134 -1.19 -3.02 -11.08
C ARG A 134 -1.76 -1.79 -10.37
N PHE A 135 -1.80 -1.80 -9.04
CA PHE A 135 -2.24 -0.63 -8.27
C PHE A 135 -1.30 0.57 -8.46
N ALA A 136 0.02 0.36 -8.38
CA ALA A 136 1.02 1.40 -8.60
C ALA A 136 0.94 1.97 -10.02
N GLN A 137 0.77 1.13 -11.02
CA GLN A 137 0.59 1.57 -12.40
C GLN A 137 -0.66 2.45 -12.56
N TRP A 138 -1.81 2.03 -12.03
CA TRP A 138 -3.04 2.82 -12.07
C TRP A 138 -2.87 4.17 -11.35
N LEU A 139 -2.31 4.14 -10.14
CA LEU A 139 -2.12 5.32 -9.31
C LEU A 139 -1.26 6.38 -10.03
N THR A 140 -0.25 5.94 -10.78
CA THR A 140 0.75 6.82 -11.41
C THR A 140 0.39 7.26 -12.82
N THR A 141 -0.82 6.95 -13.30
CA THR A 141 -1.28 7.45 -14.60
C THR A 141 -1.44 8.98 -14.61
N THR A 142 -1.06 9.63 -15.71
CA THR A 142 -0.96 11.10 -15.83
C THR A 142 -2.27 11.87 -15.61
N ASN A 143 -3.42 11.19 -15.62
CA ASN A 143 -4.75 11.78 -15.41
C ASN A 143 -5.49 11.21 -14.19
N ASN A 144 -4.80 10.58 -13.25
CA ASN A 144 -5.46 10.04 -12.08
C ASN A 144 -5.87 11.19 -11.12
N SER A 145 -7.19 11.30 -10.87
CA SER A 145 -7.79 12.36 -10.03
C SER A 145 -7.32 12.32 -8.57
N PHE A 146 -6.85 11.16 -8.12
CA PHE A 146 -6.28 10.92 -6.79
C PHE A 146 -4.78 11.23 -6.72
N PHE A 147 -4.07 11.04 -7.84
CA PHE A 147 -2.63 11.31 -7.96
C PHE A 147 -2.28 12.80 -7.91
N ALA A 148 -3.22 13.68 -8.29
CA ALA A 148 -3.01 15.13 -8.36
C ALA A 148 -2.89 15.84 -6.99
N ARG A 149 -3.00 15.13 -5.87
CA ARG A 149 -2.86 15.72 -4.54
C ARG A 149 -2.10 14.77 -3.66
N VAL A 150 -0.80 14.98 -3.47
CA VAL A 150 -0.12 14.68 -2.21
C VAL A 150 1.34 15.16 -2.18
N GLU A 151 1.71 15.71 -1.02
CA GLU A 151 3.04 16.12 -0.61
C GLU A 151 3.96 14.89 -0.39
N ALA A 152 4.55 14.36 -1.46
CA ALA A 152 5.53 13.25 -1.43
C ALA A 152 6.59 13.41 -0.32
N ASN A 153 7.07 14.65 -0.18
CA ASN A 153 8.12 15.02 0.77
C ASN A 153 7.70 14.85 2.24
N ARG A 154 6.41 15.05 2.57
CA ARG A 154 5.89 14.87 3.93
C ARG A 154 5.74 13.40 4.30
N ILE A 155 5.36 12.57 3.33
CA ILE A 155 5.18 11.12 3.51
C ILE A 155 6.52 10.44 3.73
N TRP A 156 7.52 10.77 2.91
CA TRP A 156 8.87 10.26 3.07
C TRP A 156 9.42 10.62 4.45
N ALA A 157 9.30 11.89 4.84
CA ALA A 157 9.77 12.35 6.14
C ALA A 157 9.08 11.61 7.31
N GLN A 158 7.77 11.40 7.26
CA GLN A 158 7.05 10.71 8.34
C GLN A 158 7.41 9.22 8.47
N LEU A 159 7.66 8.55 7.35
CA LEU A 159 7.87 7.10 7.33
C LEU A 159 9.33 6.70 7.53
N PHE A 160 10.28 7.51 7.05
CA PHE A 160 11.71 7.21 7.11
C PHE A 160 12.47 7.98 8.20
N ALA A 161 11.91 9.02 8.80
CA ALA A 161 12.56 9.70 9.93
C ALA A 161 12.42 8.97 11.28
N ARG A 162 11.43 8.07 11.44
CA ARG A 162 11.22 7.32 12.69
C ARG A 162 11.93 5.96 12.75
N GLY A 163 12.50 5.49 11.63
CA GLY A 163 13.14 4.16 11.53
C GLY A 163 14.67 4.16 11.59
N ILE A 164 15.33 5.33 11.60
CA ILE A 164 16.78 5.49 11.72
C ILE A 164 17.12 6.06 13.11
N VAL A 165 16.68 5.39 14.17
CA VAL A 165 17.29 5.58 15.48
C VAL A 165 17.80 4.21 15.89
N ASP A 166 19.08 3.97 15.62
CA ASP A 166 19.85 2.97 16.37
C ASP A 166 19.87 3.43 17.83
N PRO A 167 19.58 2.59 18.82
CA PRO A 167 20.08 2.86 20.15
C PRO A 167 21.62 2.75 20.09
N ILE A 168 22.31 3.82 20.48
CA ILE A 168 23.75 3.77 20.75
C ILE A 168 23.88 3.23 22.17
N ASP A 169 23.83 1.90 22.30
CA ASP A 169 24.11 1.18 23.53
C ASP A 169 24.73 -0.19 23.21
#